data_AF-X1TBN1-F1
#
_entry.id   AF-X1TBN1-F1
#
_cell.length_a   1.000
_cell.length_b   1.000
_cell.length_c   1.000
_cell.angle_alpha   90.00
_cell.angle_beta   90.00
_cell.angle_gamma   90.00
#
_symmetry.space_group_name_H-M   'P 1'
#
loop_
_entity.id
_entity.type
_entity.pdbx_description
1 polymer ?
#
loop_
_entity_poly.entity_id
_entity_poly.type
_entity_poly.pdbx_seq_one_letter_code
_entity_poly.pdbx_strand_id
1 'polypeptide(L)'
;LGKLTGGRVIKVSPSKIPRLIGRRGSMISTIKQYTNCRMIVGQNGCVWFKGNNFEDEFLVLQAIEKIDREAHTSGLTDRVKEFLEEKVKDRKPPTKTSKDEKPVEKKA
;
A
#
# COMPACT_ATOMS: atom_id res chain seq x y z
N LEU A 1 12.33 6.81 15.50
CA LEU A 1 12.30 6.47 14.05
C LEU A 1 13.73 6.17 13.59
N GLY A 2 13.91 5.17 12.72
CA GLY A 2 15.23 4.73 12.22
C GLY A 2 15.39 4.91 10.71
N LYS A 3 16.59 4.57 10.19
CA LYS A 3 16.92 4.71 8.76
C LYS A 3 16.11 3.74 7.90
N LEU A 4 15.53 4.25 6.80
CA LEU A 4 14.88 3.42 5.76
C LEU A 4 15.93 2.97 4.74
N THR A 5 15.91 1.69 4.38
CA THR A 5 16.88 1.10 3.43
C THR A 5 16.17 0.32 2.31
N GLY A 6 16.56 0.63 1.07
CA GLY A 6 15.93 0.10 -0.14
C GLY A 6 14.51 0.63 -0.36
N GLY A 7 13.72 -0.13 -1.12
CA GLY A 7 12.37 0.28 -1.53
C GLY A 7 12.40 1.45 -2.50
N ARG A 8 11.24 2.09 -2.67
CA ARG A 8 11.02 3.23 -3.57
C ARG A 8 10.46 4.41 -2.79
N VAL A 9 10.82 5.60 -3.23
CA VAL A 9 10.24 6.85 -2.75
C VAL A 9 9.59 7.54 -3.93
N ILE A 10 8.36 7.99 -3.75
CA ILE A 10 7.69 8.87 -4.70
C ILE A 10 7.25 10.15 -4.02
N LYS A 11 7.12 11.20 -4.82
CA LYS A 11 6.54 12.48 -4.38
C LYS A 11 5.11 12.56 -4.87
N VAL A 12 4.22 12.89 -3.94
CA VAL A 12 2.82 13.19 -4.18
C VAL A 12 2.57 14.60 -3.66
N SER A 13 1.66 15.35 -4.27
CA SER A 13 1.25 16.65 -3.72
C SER A 13 0.78 16.48 -2.26
N PRO A 14 1.27 17.28 -1.29
CA PRO A 14 0.84 17.21 0.10
C PRO A 14 -0.68 17.27 0.29
N SER A 15 -1.38 18.03 -0.58
CA SER A 15 -2.85 18.13 -0.58
C SER A 15 -3.58 16.81 -0.81
N LYS A 16 -2.92 15.81 -1.41
CA LYS A 16 -3.49 14.49 -1.73
C LYS A 16 -3.22 13.46 -0.63
N ILE A 17 -2.32 13.76 0.32
CA ILE A 17 -1.94 12.84 1.39
C ILE A 17 -3.12 12.43 2.29
N PRO A 18 -4.00 13.34 2.75
CA PRO A 18 -5.16 12.93 3.55
C PRO A 18 -6.07 11.93 2.83
N ARG A 19 -6.23 12.09 1.50
CA ARG A 19 -7.01 11.18 0.67
C ARG A 19 -6.35 9.81 0.52
N LEU A 20 -5.03 9.77 0.31
CA LEU A 20 -4.25 8.53 0.24
C LEU A 20 -4.26 7.75 1.55
N ILE A 21 -4.20 8.44 2.70
CA ILE A 21 -4.31 7.81 4.02
C ILE A 21 -5.73 7.25 4.20
N GLY A 22 -6.75 8.04 3.84
CA GLY A 22 -8.15 7.71 4.05
C GLY A 22 -8.57 7.86 5.52
N ARG A 23 -9.88 7.76 5.78
CA ARG A 23 -10.41 7.89 7.16
C ARG A 23 -9.82 6.80 8.04
N ARG A 24 -9.21 7.20 9.17
CA ARG A 24 -8.51 6.29 10.10
C ARG A 24 -7.45 5.40 9.43
N GLY A 25 -6.86 5.86 8.32
CA GLY A 25 -5.88 5.06 7.59
C GLY A 25 -6.46 3.91 6.77
N SER A 26 -7.77 3.91 6.48
CA SER A 26 -8.41 2.79 5.79
C SER A 26 -7.78 2.51 4.42
N MET A 27 -7.50 3.55 3.64
CA MET A 27 -7.06 3.40 2.26
C MET A 27 -5.63 2.88 2.19
N ILE A 28 -4.72 3.44 2.99
CA ILE A 28 -3.35 2.91 3.09
C ILE A 28 -3.34 1.49 3.64
N SER A 29 -4.23 1.15 4.57
CA SER A 29 -4.36 -0.22 5.10
C SER A 29 -4.80 -1.19 4.00
N THR A 30 -5.78 -0.82 3.17
CA THR A 30 -6.21 -1.63 2.04
C THR A 30 -5.06 -1.87 1.06
N ILE A 31 -4.32 -0.83 0.65
CA ILE A 31 -3.19 -1.01 -0.26
C ILE A 31 -2.15 -1.97 0.34
N LYS A 32 -1.79 -1.80 1.62
CA LYS A 32 -0.85 -2.70 2.32
C LYS A 32 -1.32 -4.15 2.32
N GLN A 33 -2.61 -4.40 2.56
CA GLN A 33 -3.19 -5.75 2.60
C GLN A 33 -3.13 -6.44 1.22
N TYR A 34 -3.43 -5.73 0.14
CA TYR A 34 -3.44 -6.32 -1.20
C TYR A 34 -2.04 -6.46 -1.83
N THR A 35 -1.08 -5.63 -1.41
CA THR A 35 0.27 -5.60 -2.00
C THR A 35 1.34 -6.25 -1.14
N ASN A 36 1.05 -6.60 0.12
CA ASN A 36 2.03 -7.04 1.12
C ASN A 36 3.23 -6.08 1.28
N CYS A 37 3.11 -4.82 0.83
CA CYS A 37 4.18 -3.84 0.91
C CYS A 37 4.18 -3.12 2.25
N ARG A 38 5.38 -2.85 2.78
CA ARG A 38 5.53 -1.84 3.84
C ARG A 38 5.42 -0.47 3.20
N MET A 39 4.63 0.42 3.80
CA MET A 39 4.47 1.79 3.32
C MET A 39 4.50 2.78 4.48
N ILE A 40 5.19 3.89 4.27
CA ILE A 40 5.27 5.04 5.16
C ILE A 40 4.90 6.28 4.34
N VAL A 41 3.95 7.05 4.86
CA VAL A 41 3.47 8.28 4.22
C VAL A 41 3.86 9.46 5.09
N GLY A 42 4.69 10.35 4.55
CA GLY A 42 5.00 11.63 5.16
C GLY A 42 3.96 12.68 4.78
N GLN A 43 3.60 13.53 5.74
CA GLN A 43 2.70 14.67 5.50
C GLN A 43 3.28 15.69 4.50
N ASN A 44 4.58 15.65 4.27
CA ASN A 44 5.30 16.45 3.28
C ASN A 44 5.14 15.94 1.83
N GLY A 45 4.31 14.92 1.59
CA GLY A 45 4.11 14.37 0.25
C GLY A 45 5.10 13.25 -0.13
N CYS A 46 6.06 12.93 0.72
CA CYS A 46 6.97 11.80 0.48
C CYS A 46 6.33 10.49 0.90
N VAL A 47 6.17 9.57 -0.06
CA VAL A 47 5.68 8.22 0.21
C VAL A 47 6.80 7.23 -0.06
N TRP A 48 7.21 6.51 0.98
CA TRP A 48 8.14 5.40 0.86
C TRP A 48 7.40 4.08 0.92
N PHE A 49 7.76 3.14 0.06
CA PHE A 49 7.23 1.79 0.11
C PHE A 49 8.27 0.76 -0.31
N LYS A 50 8.13 -0.46 0.22
CA LYS A 50 9.01 -1.59 -0.08
C LYS A 50 8.22 -2.88 -0.09
N GLY A 51 8.30 -3.60 -1.19
CA GLY A 51 7.70 -4.92 -1.39
C GLY A 51 8.74 -6.03 -1.38
N ASN A 52 8.27 -7.27 -1.56
CA ASN A 52 9.15 -8.44 -1.72
C ASN A 52 9.61 -8.61 -3.18
N ASN A 53 8.83 -8.12 -4.13
CA ASN A 53 9.07 -8.19 -5.56
C ASN A 53 8.69 -6.86 -6.24
N PHE A 54 9.10 -6.71 -7.49
CA PHE A 54 8.86 -5.49 -8.26
C PHE A 54 7.38 -5.31 -8.58
N GLU A 55 6.64 -6.39 -8.81
CA GLU A 55 5.24 -6.38 -9.19
C GLU A 55 4.36 -5.77 -8.07
N ASP A 56 4.63 -6.09 -6.82
CA ASP A 56 3.95 -5.57 -5.64
C ASP A 56 4.22 -4.08 -5.46
N GLU A 57 5.49 -3.67 -5.58
CA GLU A 57 5.87 -2.25 -5.56
C GLU A 57 5.23 -1.47 -6.72
N PHE A 58 5.15 -2.08 -7.90
CA PHE A 58 4.49 -1.49 -9.05
C PHE A 58 2.97 -1.37 -8.88
N LEU A 59 2.34 -2.30 -8.14
CA LEU A 59 0.92 -2.19 -7.80
C LEU A 59 0.64 -1.02 -6.86
N VAL A 60 1.50 -0.82 -5.85
CA VAL A 60 1.42 0.33 -4.96
C VAL A 60 1.49 1.63 -5.77
N LEU A 61 2.44 1.72 -6.71
CA LEU A 61 2.58 2.89 -7.56
C LEU A 61 1.30 3.17 -8.37
N GLN A 62 0.76 2.16 -9.04
CA GLN A 62 -0.49 2.29 -9.81
C GLN A 62 -1.69 2.66 -8.94
N ALA A 63 -1.79 2.10 -7.73
CA ALA A 63 -2.86 2.43 -6.79
C ALA A 63 -2.78 3.90 -6.37
N ILE A 64 -1.59 4.42 -6.07
CA ILE A 64 -1.38 5.83 -5.72
C ILE A 64 -1.75 6.74 -6.89
N GLU A 65 -1.34 6.41 -8.11
CA GLU A 65 -1.73 7.17 -9.30
C GLU A 65 -3.24 7.15 -9.55
N LYS A 66 -3.89 6.00 -9.37
CA LYS A 66 -5.35 5.88 -9.52
C LYS A 66 -6.08 6.76 -8.49
N ILE A 67 -5.65 6.70 -7.23
CA ILE A 67 -6.17 7.55 -6.16
C ILE A 67 -6.01 9.02 -6.50
N ASP A 68 -4.86 9.40 -7.05
CA ASP A 68 -4.60 10.77 -7.46
C ASP A 68 -5.60 11.22 -8.54
N ARG A 69 -5.70 10.48 -9.65
CA ARG A 69 -6.57 10.82 -10.78
C ARG A 69 -8.04 10.89 -10.38
N GLU A 70 -8.48 10.01 -9.49
CA GLU A 70 -9.89 9.86 -9.11
C GLU A 70 -10.24 10.49 -7.74
N ALA A 71 -9.34 11.28 -7.14
CA ALA A 71 -9.51 11.86 -5.80
C ALA A 71 -10.77 12.73 -5.64
N HIS A 72 -11.29 13.30 -6.73
CA HIS A 72 -12.50 14.14 -6.71
C HIS A 72 -13.79 13.34 -6.86
N THR A 73 -13.71 12.03 -7.09
CA THR A 73 -14.89 11.18 -7.32
C THR A 73 -15.41 10.56 -6.02
N SER A 74 -16.71 10.30 -5.99
CA SER A 74 -17.37 9.49 -4.97
C SER A 74 -17.08 8.00 -5.21
N GLY A 75 -17.10 7.20 -4.13
CA GLY A 75 -16.89 5.75 -4.23
C GLY A 75 -15.44 5.32 -4.53
N LEU A 76 -14.45 6.21 -4.40
CA LEU A 76 -13.04 5.87 -4.72
C LEU A 76 -12.54 4.63 -3.97
N THR A 77 -12.92 4.45 -2.71
CA THR A 77 -12.46 3.32 -1.90
C THR A 77 -12.84 1.99 -2.54
N ASP A 78 -14.08 1.87 -3.01
CA ASP A 78 -14.58 0.63 -3.62
C ASP A 78 -13.90 0.40 -4.97
N ARG A 79 -13.75 1.45 -5.79
CA ARG A 79 -13.04 1.38 -7.08
C ARG A 79 -11.58 1.00 -6.95
N VAL A 80 -10.88 1.51 -5.92
CA VAL A 80 -9.49 1.16 -5.65
C VAL A 80 -9.40 -0.28 -5.16
N LYS A 81 -10.35 -0.73 -4.34
CA LYS A 81 -10.40 -2.11 -3.86
C LYS A 81 -10.63 -3.10 -5.01
N GLU A 82 -11.60 -2.83 -5.88
CA GLU A 82 -11.87 -3.62 -7.08
C GLU A 82 -10.63 -3.69 -7.98
N PHE A 83 -9.99 -2.54 -8.24
CA PHE A 83 -8.74 -2.48 -9.00
C PHE A 83 -7.62 -3.33 -8.39
N LEU A 84 -7.43 -3.24 -7.07
CA LEU A 84 -6.41 -4.03 -6.37
C LEU A 84 -6.72 -5.53 -6.43
N GLU A 85 -7.98 -5.91 -6.28
CA GLU A 85 -8.43 -7.29 -6.32
C GLU A 85 -8.25 -7.91 -7.71
N GLU A 86 -8.63 -7.20 -8.77
CA GLU A 86 -8.42 -7.61 -10.17
C GLU A 86 -6.93 -7.82 -10.45
N LYS A 87 -6.09 -6.84 -10.08
CA LYS A 87 -4.64 -6.92 -10.31
C LYS A 87 -3.94 -8.00 -9.51
N VAL A 88 -4.50 -8.44 -8.39
CA VAL A 88 -3.98 -9.58 -7.62
C VAL A 88 -4.44 -10.91 -8.23
N LYS A 89 -5.67 -10.99 -8.77
CA LYS A 89 -6.18 -12.20 -9.45
C LYS A 89 -5.48 -12.48 -10.78
N ASP A 90 -5.14 -11.45 -11.54
CA ASP A 90 -4.39 -11.57 -12.80
C ASP A 90 -2.95 -12.05 -12.59
N ARG A 91 -2.43 -11.97 -11.36
CA ARG A 91 -1.11 -12.52 -11.02
C ARG A 91 -1.23 -14.01 -10.80
N LYS A 92 -0.45 -14.80 -11.55
CA LYS A 92 -0.17 -16.19 -11.20
C LYS A 92 0.31 -16.20 -9.74
N PRO A 93 -0.25 -17.03 -8.85
CA PRO A 93 0.01 -16.93 -7.42
C PRO A 93 1.52 -16.99 -7.16
N PRO A 94 2.08 -16.09 -6.32
CA PRO A 94 3.41 -16.30 -5.80
C PRO A 94 3.38 -17.63 -5.04
N THR A 95 4.29 -18.54 -5.39
CA THR A 95 4.53 -19.78 -4.67
C THR A 95 4.67 -19.43 -3.18
N LYS A 96 3.69 -19.86 -2.38
CA LYS A 96 3.67 -19.67 -0.93
C LYS A 96 5.00 -20.17 -0.37
N THR A 97 5.87 -19.26 0.03
CA THR A 97 6.93 -19.57 1.00
C THR A 97 6.39 -19.16 2.35
N SER A 98 5.93 -20.19 3.07
CA SER A 98 5.50 -20.17 4.45
C SER A 98 6.59 -19.58 5.36
N LYS A 99 6.12 -19.01 6.50
CA LYS A 99 6.84 -18.52 7.70
C LYS A 99 7.15 -17.01 7.62
N ASP A 100 6.64 -16.15 8.50
CA ASP A 100 6.52 -16.31 9.95
C ASP A 100 5.16 -15.82 10.50
N GLU A 101 4.37 -16.75 11.04
CA GLU A 101 3.77 -16.53 12.35
C GLU A 101 4.83 -16.93 13.38
N LYS A 102 5.15 -16.05 14.33
CA LYS A 102 5.39 -16.50 15.69
C LYS A 102 4.38 -15.85 16.62
N PRO A 103 3.69 -16.66 17.47
CA PRO A 103 2.81 -16.16 18.51
C PRO A 103 3.66 -15.53 19.61
N VAL A 104 3.24 -14.38 20.15
CA VAL A 104 3.78 -13.94 21.45
C VAL A 104 2.99 -14.68 22.52
N GLU A 105 3.65 -15.71 23.04
CA GLU A 105 3.27 -16.50 24.19
C GLU A 105 2.95 -15.62 25.42
N LYS A 106 1.93 -16.07 26.18
CA LYS A 106 1.64 -15.62 27.54
C LYS A 106 2.71 -16.11 28.52
N LYS A 107 2.78 -15.43 29.67
CA LYS A 107 3.46 -15.72 30.97
C LYS A 107 4.74 -14.88 31.17
N ALA A 108 4.98 -14.27 32.33
CA ALA A 108 4.49 -14.53 33.68
C ALA A 108 3.89 -13.30 34.37
#